data_AF-A0A8T3TW54-F1
#
_entry.id   AF-A0A8T3TW54-F1
#
_cell.length_a   1.000
_cell.length_b   1.000
_cell.length_c   1.000
_cell.angle_alpha   90.00
_cell.angle_beta   90.00
_cell.angle_gamma   90.00
#
_symmetry.space_group_name_H-M   'P 1'
#
loop_
_entity.id
_entity.type
_entity.pdbx_description
1 polymer ?
#
loop_
_entity_poly.entity_id
_entity_poly.type
_entity_poly.pdbx_seq_one_letter_code
_entity_poly.pdbx_strand_id
1 'polypeptide(L)'
;YPTPAARQEHDPLLLAESAAIDHLRVFLGAGRSDYPWIIEGTDVLADRLSTRGVRVTSLDIRGGHDTPTWQRLAPLMLLALYGDE
;
A
#
# COMPACT_ATOMS: atom_id res chain seq x y z
N TYR A 1 -1.78 17.62 -2.15
CA TYR A 1 -0.91 17.97 -3.29
C TYR A 1 -0.99 19.47 -3.55
N PRO A 2 0.13 20.12 -3.94
CA PRO A 2 0.20 21.58 -4.09
C PRO A 2 -0.61 22.11 -5.29
N THR A 3 -0.90 21.27 -6.29
CA THR A 3 -1.75 21.60 -7.44
C THR A 3 -2.62 20.40 -7.85
N PRO A 4 -3.71 20.62 -8.60
CA PRO A 4 -4.50 19.53 -9.20
C PRO A 4 -3.68 18.63 -10.14
N ALA A 5 -2.78 19.21 -10.94
CA ALA A 5 -1.91 18.45 -11.83
C ALA A 5 -0.97 17.52 -11.03
N ALA A 6 -0.31 18.04 -10.00
CA ALA A 6 0.53 17.23 -9.12
C ALA A 6 -0.27 16.14 -8.39
N ARG A 7 -1.56 16.36 -8.12
CA ARG A 7 -2.43 15.31 -7.59
C ARG A 7 -2.65 14.20 -8.60
N GLN A 8 -2.99 14.53 -9.84
CA GLN A 8 -3.23 13.53 -10.88
C GLN A 8 -1.98 12.68 -11.16
N GLU A 9 -0.80 13.27 -11.06
CA GLU A 9 0.48 12.59 -11.33
C GLU A 9 1.02 11.77 -10.16
N HIS A 10 0.62 12.06 -8.92
CA HIS A 10 1.27 11.49 -7.73
C HIS A 10 0.32 10.87 -6.70
N ASP A 11 -1.00 11.07 -6.80
CA ASP A 11 -1.97 10.51 -5.87
C ASP A 11 -2.16 9.01 -6.12
N PRO A 12 -1.68 8.12 -5.21
CA PRO A 12 -1.79 6.68 -5.42
C PRO A 12 -3.24 6.22 -5.55
N LEU A 13 -4.19 6.90 -4.90
CA LEU A 13 -5.60 6.55 -5.00
C LEU A 13 -6.14 6.84 -6.40
N LEU A 14 -5.74 7.96 -7.03
CA LEU A 14 -6.14 8.27 -8.41
C LEU A 14 -5.41 7.38 -9.42
N LEU A 15 -4.10 7.17 -9.22
CA LEU A 15 -3.29 6.33 -10.09
C LEU A 15 -3.77 4.86 -10.06
N ALA A 16 -4.26 4.39 -8.91
CA ALA A 16 -4.84 3.06 -8.81
C ALA A 16 -6.03 2.85 -9.76
N GLU A 17 -6.67 3.90 -10.28
CA GLU A 17 -7.81 3.76 -11.20
C GLU A 17 -7.38 3.49 -12.65
N SER A 18 -6.19 3.95 -13.07
CA SER A 18 -5.82 3.96 -14.50
C SER A 18 -4.36 3.64 -14.83
N ALA A 19 -3.45 3.61 -13.85
CA ALA A 19 -2.04 3.32 -14.11
C ALA A 19 -1.86 1.90 -14.68
N ALA A 20 -0.97 1.74 -15.66
CA ALA A 20 -0.71 0.46 -16.33
C ALA A 20 0.19 -0.47 -15.48
N ILE A 21 -0.33 -0.91 -14.33
CA ILE A 21 0.42 -1.65 -13.29
C ILE A 21 -0.12 -3.07 -13.05
N ASP A 22 -0.99 -3.58 -13.92
CA ASP A 22 -1.67 -4.88 -13.73
C ASP A 22 -0.68 -6.08 -13.73
N HIS A 23 0.54 -5.87 -14.19
CA HIS A 23 1.64 -6.84 -14.16
C HIS A 23 2.44 -6.82 -12.84
N LEU A 24 2.20 -5.85 -11.95
CA LEU A 24 2.91 -5.73 -10.69
C LEU A 24 2.27 -6.56 -9.59
N ARG A 25 3.10 -6.96 -8.62
CA ARG A 25 2.67 -7.43 -7.30
C ARG A 25 2.91 -6.28 -6.33
N VAL A 26 1.89 -5.93 -5.55
CA VAL A 26 1.92 -4.78 -4.64
C VAL A 26 1.81 -5.28 -3.21
N PHE A 27 2.70 -4.80 -2.35
CA PHE A 27 2.67 -5.04 -0.91
C PHE A 27 2.34 -3.72 -0.21
N LEU A 28 1.28 -3.72 0.57
CA LEU A 28 0.84 -2.58 1.37
C LEU A 28 0.98 -2.97 2.83
N GLY A 29 1.61 -2.14 3.66
CA GLY A 29 1.64 -2.45 5.07
C GLY A 29 1.77 -1.24 5.95
N ALA A 30 1.12 -1.36 7.10
CA ALA A 30 0.91 -0.25 8.01
C ALA A 30 0.95 -0.72 9.47
N GLY A 31 1.29 0.23 10.34
CA GLY A 31 1.13 0.10 11.78
C GLY A 31 -0.26 0.55 12.20
N ARG A 32 -0.95 -0.24 13.05
CA ARG A 32 -2.34 0.05 13.48
C ARG A 32 -2.47 0.94 14.72
N SER A 33 -1.37 1.37 15.35
CA SER A 33 -1.42 2.06 16.64
C SER A 33 -1.63 3.56 16.52
N ASP A 34 -1.28 4.16 15.37
CA ASP A 34 -1.38 5.60 15.15
C ASP A 34 -2.13 5.91 13.84
N TYR A 35 -2.72 7.11 13.77
CA TYR A 35 -3.31 7.70 12.57
C TYR A 35 -4.25 6.76 11.77
N PRO A 36 -5.51 6.58 12.23
CA PRO A 36 -6.49 5.71 11.56
C PRO A 36 -6.68 5.98 10.07
N TRP A 37 -6.53 7.24 9.65
CA TRP A 37 -6.63 7.65 8.24
C TRP A 37 -5.56 7.03 7.33
N ILE A 38 -4.41 6.60 7.87
CA ILE A 38 -3.39 5.85 7.10
C ILE A 38 -3.92 4.46 6.78
N ILE A 39 -4.53 3.78 7.76
CA ILE A 39 -5.13 2.44 7.56
C ILE A 39 -6.27 2.53 6.57
N GLU A 40 -7.20 3.46 6.77
CA GLU A 40 -8.33 3.68 5.85
C GLU A 40 -7.85 3.97 4.42
N GLY A 41 -6.85 4.83 4.26
CA GLY A 41 -6.26 5.13 2.94
C GLY A 41 -5.58 3.91 2.31
N THR A 42 -4.92 3.08 3.11
CA THR A 42 -4.27 1.84 2.66
C THR A 42 -5.30 0.79 2.24
N ASP A 43 -6.40 0.66 2.98
CA ASP A 43 -7.51 -0.25 2.66
C ASP A 43 -8.20 0.16 1.36
N VAL A 44 -8.48 1.46 1.19
CA VAL A 44 -9.08 1.98 -0.07
C VAL A 44 -8.14 1.75 -1.25
N LEU A 45 -6.84 1.92 -1.08
CA LEU A 45 -5.86 1.63 -2.13
C LEU A 45 -5.86 0.14 -2.48
N ALA A 46 -5.85 -0.74 -1.48
CA ALA A 46 -5.87 -2.19 -1.66
C ALA A 46 -7.11 -2.64 -2.43
N ASP A 47 -8.29 -2.12 -2.06
CA ASP A 47 -9.57 -2.42 -2.70
C ASP A 47 -9.59 -2.00 -4.17
N ARG A 48 -9.14 -0.78 -4.49
CA ARG A 48 -9.08 -0.27 -5.88
C ARG A 48 -8.17 -1.13 -6.76
N LEU A 49 -6.99 -1.45 -6.25
CA LEU A 49 -6.01 -2.27 -6.96
C LEU A 49 -6.52 -3.70 -7.15
N SER A 50 -7.09 -4.30 -6.10
CA SER A 50 -7.62 -5.67 -6.16
C SER A 50 -8.83 -5.79 -7.09
N THR A 51 -9.72 -4.79 -7.10
CA THR A 51 -10.86 -4.71 -8.02
C THR A 51 -10.42 -4.67 -9.49
N ARG A 52 -9.24 -4.11 -9.77
CA ARG A 52 -8.62 -4.13 -11.11
C ARG A 52 -7.89 -5.43 -11.45
N GLY A 53 -7.81 -6.38 -10.52
CA GLY A 53 -7.07 -7.64 -10.69
C GLY A 53 -5.57 -7.52 -10.43
N VAL A 54 -5.08 -6.39 -9.87
CA VAL A 54 -3.69 -6.28 -9.39
C VAL A 54 -3.52 -7.20 -8.19
N ARG A 55 -2.40 -7.94 -8.14
CA ARG A 55 -2.10 -8.80 -6.98
C ARG A 55 -1.64 -7.94 -5.81
N VAL A 56 -2.47 -7.82 -4.79
CA VAL A 56 -2.18 -7.02 -3.60
C VAL A 56 -2.08 -7.91 -2.36
N THR A 57 -1.07 -7.67 -1.54
CA THR A 57 -0.94 -8.26 -0.20
C THR A 57 -0.89 -7.14 0.82
N SER A 58 -1.86 -7.13 1.74
CA SER A 58 -1.89 -6.18 2.85
C SER A 58 -1.34 -6.81 4.12
N LEU A 59 -0.45 -6.11 4.83
CA LEU A 59 0.17 -6.55 6.08
C LEU A 59 0.02 -5.46 7.14
N ASP A 60 -0.79 -5.77 8.14
CA ASP A 60 -0.93 -4.93 9.32
C ASP A 60 -0.19 -5.51 10.51
N ILE A 61 0.54 -4.65 11.22
CA ILE A 61 1.19 -5.05 12.46
C ILE A 61 0.88 -4.07 13.59
N ARG A 62 1.10 -4.53 14.82
CA ARG A 62 1.11 -3.64 15.99
C ARG A 62 2.33 -2.72 15.92
N GLY A 63 2.09 -1.41 15.88
CA GLY A 63 3.11 -0.38 15.68
C GLY A 63 2.52 0.92 15.12
N GLY A 64 3.30 1.99 15.13
CA GLY A 64 2.89 3.33 14.70
C GLY A 64 3.52 3.78 13.38
N HIS A 65 3.55 5.09 13.15
CA HIS A 65 4.31 5.69 12.06
C HIS A 65 5.79 5.85 12.46
N ASP A 66 6.48 4.73 12.63
CA ASP A 66 7.82 4.69 13.19
C ASP A 66 8.74 3.64 12.56
N THR A 67 10.04 3.83 12.76
CA THR A 67 11.09 2.92 12.25
C THR A 67 10.96 1.48 12.77
N PRO A 68 10.72 1.23 14.08
CA PRO A 68 10.51 -0.13 14.58
C PRO A 68 9.39 -0.90 13.85
N THR A 69 8.31 -0.22 13.49
CA THR A 69 7.19 -0.80 12.74
C THR A 69 7.65 -1.18 11.33
N TRP A 70 8.30 -0.27 10.62
CA TRP A 70 8.78 -0.56 9.26
C TRP A 70 9.84 -1.67 9.22
N GLN A 71 10.71 -1.74 10.23
CA GLN A 71 11.69 -2.83 10.38
C GLN A 71 11.05 -4.21 10.57
N ARG A 72 9.86 -4.28 11.17
CA ARG A 72 9.10 -5.54 11.30
C ARG A 72 8.34 -5.90 10.03
N LEU A 73 7.84 -4.91 9.28
CA LEU A 73 7.14 -5.14 8.00
C LEU A 73 8.09 -5.59 6.89
N ALA A 74 9.26 -4.95 6.78
CA ALA A 74 10.21 -5.18 5.69
C ALA A 74 10.55 -6.67 5.44
N PRO A 75 10.96 -7.48 6.44
CA PRO A 75 11.26 -8.89 6.19
C PRO A 75 10.04 -9.69 5.74
N LEU A 76 8.85 -9.40 6.29
CA LEU A 76 7.62 -10.09 5.89
C LEU A 76 7.26 -9.81 4.44
N MET A 77 7.39 -8.55 4.00
CA MET A 77 7.13 -8.15 2.62
C MET A 77 8.17 -8.73 1.65
N LEU A 78 9.45 -8.72 2.01
CA LEU A 78 10.51 -9.32 1.20
C LEU A 78 10.30 -10.83 1.06
N LEU A 79 9.95 -11.52 2.15
CA LEU A 79 9.61 -12.93 2.10
C LEU A 79 8.37 -13.19 1.25
N ALA A 80 7.35 -12.35 1.30
CA ALA A 80 6.17 -12.50 0.45
C ALA A 80 6.48 -12.20 -1.04
N LEU A 81 7.47 -11.36 -1.33
CA LEU A 81 7.93 -11.08 -2.69
C LEU A 81 8.65 -12.29 -3.31
N TYR A 82 9.54 -12.94 -2.56
CA TYR A 82 10.40 -14.03 -3.05
C TYR A 82 9.96 -15.45 -2.68
N GLY A 83 9.11 -15.59 -1.68
CA GLY A 83 8.48 -16.85 -1.30
C GLY A 83 7.35 -17.10 -2.28
N ASP A 84 7.62 -17.97 -3.26
CA ASP A 84 6.62 -18.45 -4.21
C ASP A 84 5.39 -19.02 -3.46
N GLU A 85 4.20 -18.64 -3.95
CA GLU A 85 3.00 -19.50 -3.87
C GLU A 85 3.02 -20.47 -5.06
#